data_AF-A0A7J2WRS2-F1
#
_entry.id   AF-A0A7J2WRS2-F1
#
_cell.length_a   1.000
_cell.length_b   1.000
_cell.length_c   1.000
_cell.angle_alpha   90.00
_cell.angle_beta   90.00
_cell.angle_gamma   90.00
#
_symmetry.space_group_name_H-M   'P 1'
#
loop_
_entity.id
_entity.type
_entity.pdbx_description
1 polymer ?
#
loop_
_entity_poly.entity_id
_entity_poly.type
_entity_poly.pdbx_seq_one_letter_code
_entity_poly.pdbx_strand_id
1 'polypeptide(L)'
;MFMRAETPREMWRQMMPSIVPTILLFAVALVIGIISLYFWFRASNNFKRHDERLGIGKVGAILSIIGTGILIISLLVLFAILPQIISTIGSMIEMPAGVDEAAGRQLAMRFLSLIPVVMAMLLGGLIYLIGWILYGVMVMRLGEIQGLNPDFKYAGILMIAGSLLSFIGNLAIIGLVLELVSLIMILVYSDMSIKSLTSPQAQSASTS
;
A
#
# COMPACT_ATOMS: atom_id res chain seq x y z
N MET A 1 42.46 4.11 21.31
CA MET A 1 41.55 2.95 21.24
C MET A 1 40.99 2.91 19.83
N PHE A 2 41.64 2.16 18.94
CA PHE A 2 41.28 2.14 17.52
C PHE A 2 39.96 1.39 17.35
N MET A 3 38.93 2.05 16.81
CA MET A 3 37.73 1.36 16.32
C MET A 3 38.18 0.37 15.26
N ARG A 4 37.96 -0.92 15.51
CA ARG A 4 38.22 -1.97 14.54
C ARG A 4 37.22 -1.79 13.41
N ALA A 5 37.69 -1.55 12.18
CA ALA A 5 36.84 -1.57 11.01
C ALA A 5 36.18 -2.96 10.94
N GLU A 6 34.86 -3.02 11.17
CA GLU A 6 34.11 -4.27 11.05
C GLU A 6 34.18 -4.73 9.60
N THR A 7 34.52 -6.00 9.38
CA THR A 7 34.55 -6.53 8.03
C THR A 7 33.12 -6.55 7.45
N PRO A 8 32.92 -6.38 6.13
CA PRO A 8 31.58 -6.39 5.52
C PRO A 8 30.77 -7.66 5.85
N ARG A 9 31.46 -8.79 6.09
CA ARG A 9 30.82 -10.04 6.55
C ARG A 9 30.30 -9.94 7.98
N GLU A 10 31.01 -9.26 8.88
CA GLU A 10 30.59 -9.06 10.26
C GLU A 10 29.41 -8.09 10.35
N MET A 11 29.43 -6.99 9.59
CA MET A 11 28.29 -6.07 9.45
C MET A 11 27.05 -6.82 8.94
N TRP A 12 27.20 -7.63 7.88
CA TRP A 12 26.10 -8.44 7.35
C TRP A 12 25.55 -9.44 8.38
N ARG A 13 26.44 -10.09 9.15
CA ARG A 13 26.05 -11.04 10.20
C ARG A 13 25.35 -10.37 11.38
N GLN A 14 25.69 -9.12 11.70
CA GLN A 14 25.02 -8.33 12.73
C GLN A 14 23.66 -7.78 12.26
N MET A 15 23.51 -7.45 10.98
CA MET A 15 22.24 -6.95 10.42
C MET A 15 21.24 -8.07 10.08
N MET A 16 21.71 -9.27 9.73
CA MET A 16 20.84 -10.41 9.37
C MET A 16 19.72 -10.72 10.40
N PRO A 17 19.98 -10.75 11.72
CA PRO A 17 18.95 -11.01 12.72
C PRO A 17 17.83 -9.95 12.79
N SER A 18 18.09 -8.69 12.41
CA SER A 18 17.06 -7.64 12.37
C SER A 18 16.38 -7.54 11.00
N ILE A 19 17.11 -7.84 9.93
CA ILE A 19 16.58 -7.80 8.55
C ILE A 19 15.62 -8.97 8.30
N VAL A 20 15.99 -10.19 8.71
CA VAL A 20 15.20 -11.40 8.39
C VAL A 20 13.76 -11.32 8.93
N PRO A 21 13.50 -10.98 10.22
CA PRO A 21 12.13 -10.84 10.73
C PRO A 21 11.35 -9.74 10.03
N THR A 22 12.01 -8.61 9.71
CA THR A 22 11.39 -7.48 9.01
C THR A 22 10.94 -7.88 7.61
N ILE A 23 11.80 -8.57 6.85
CA ILE A 23 11.47 -9.10 5.52
C ILE A 23 10.32 -10.11 5.64
N LEU A 24 10.34 -10.99 6.64
CA LEU A 24 9.28 -11.97 6.85
C LEU A 24 7.92 -11.30 7.11
N LEU A 25 7.89 -10.28 7.98
CA LEU A 25 6.68 -9.50 8.27
C LEU A 25 6.16 -8.79 7.02
N PHE A 26 7.05 -8.17 6.24
CA PHE A 26 6.68 -7.55 4.96
C PHE A 26 6.12 -8.57 3.97
N ALA A 27 6.73 -9.75 3.85
CA ALA A 27 6.26 -10.81 2.97
C ALA A 27 4.88 -11.31 3.38
N VAL A 28 4.64 -11.52 4.68
CA VAL A 28 3.32 -11.92 5.21
C VAL A 28 2.28 -10.84 4.94
N ALA A 29 2.59 -9.58 5.23
CA ALA A 29 1.68 -8.46 4.97
C ALA A 29 1.33 -8.34 3.49
N LEU A 30 2.30 -8.54 2.60
CA LEU A 30 2.13 -8.51 1.16
C LEU A 30 1.23 -9.65 0.67
N VAL A 31 1.42 -10.88 1.18
CA VAL A 31 0.54 -12.03 0.86
C VAL A 31 -0.89 -11.74 1.29
N ILE A 32 -1.09 -11.27 2.53
CA ILE A 32 -2.42 -10.89 3.05
C ILE A 32 -3.03 -9.77 2.20
N GLY A 33 -2.25 -8.77 1.82
CA GLY A 33 -2.69 -7.66 0.97
C GLY A 33 -3.16 -8.12 -0.41
N ILE A 34 -2.40 -9.00 -1.07
CA ILE A 34 -2.78 -9.58 -2.36
C ILE A 34 -4.08 -10.40 -2.24
N ILE A 35 -4.19 -11.24 -1.21
CA ILE A 35 -5.40 -12.04 -0.96
C ILE A 35 -6.61 -11.12 -0.74
N SER A 36 -6.44 -10.05 0.05
CA SER A 36 -7.49 -9.08 0.33
C SER A 36 -7.94 -8.34 -0.94
N LEU A 37 -6.99 -7.88 -1.76
CA LEU A 37 -7.26 -7.25 -3.05
C LEU A 37 -8.01 -8.19 -4.01
N TYR A 38 -7.67 -9.48 -4.01
CA TYR A 38 -8.39 -10.48 -4.81
C TYR A 38 -9.85 -10.64 -4.37
N PHE A 39 -10.11 -10.74 -3.06
CA PHE A 39 -11.48 -10.81 -2.54
C PHE A 39 -12.28 -9.55 -2.86
N TRP A 40 -11.64 -8.38 -2.75
CA TRP A 40 -12.25 -7.10 -3.12
C TRP A 40 -12.58 -7.02 -4.61
N PHE A 41 -11.66 -7.43 -5.48
CA PHE A 41 -11.92 -7.50 -6.92
C PHE A 41 -13.12 -8.40 -7.24
N ARG A 42 -13.20 -9.57 -6.58
CA ARG A 42 -14.32 -10.50 -6.74
C ARG A 42 -15.64 -9.88 -6.27
N ALA A 43 -15.64 -9.20 -5.12
CA ALA A 43 -16.81 -8.53 -4.57
C ALA A 43 -17.31 -7.41 -5.51
N SER A 44 -16.43 -6.48 -5.92
CA SER A 44 -16.79 -5.38 -6.82
C SER A 44 -17.29 -5.86 -8.18
N ASN A 45 -16.74 -6.97 -8.70
CA ASN A 45 -17.21 -7.55 -9.96
C ASN A 45 -18.63 -8.11 -9.85
N ASN A 46 -19.02 -8.64 -8.68
CA ASN A 46 -20.40 -9.07 -8.43
C ASN A 46 -21.34 -7.88 -8.23
N PHE A 47 -20.89 -6.82 -7.56
CA PHE A 47 -21.69 -5.60 -7.40
C PHE A 47 -22.00 -4.92 -8.74
N LYS A 48 -21.05 -4.91 -9.68
CA LYS A 48 -21.26 -4.38 -11.04
C LYS A 48 -22.46 -5.03 -11.75
N ARG A 49 -22.77 -6.30 -11.45
CA ARG A 49 -23.91 -7.01 -12.07
C ARG A 49 -25.26 -6.49 -11.59
N HIS A 50 -25.30 -5.81 -10.45
CA HIS A 50 -26.52 -5.29 -9.84
C HIS A 50 -26.64 -3.77 -10.07
N ASP A 51 -25.53 -3.03 -9.92
CA ASP A 51 -25.46 -1.61 -10.24
C ASP A 51 -24.11 -1.30 -10.91
N GLU A 52 -24.17 -0.77 -12.14
CA GLU A 52 -23.01 -0.42 -12.93
C GLU A 52 -22.12 0.63 -12.24
N ARG A 53 -22.71 1.51 -11.42
CA ARG A 53 -21.99 2.54 -10.66
C ARG A 53 -21.03 1.95 -9.62
N LEU A 54 -21.27 0.72 -9.17
CA LEU A 54 -20.39 0.00 -8.24
C LEU A 54 -19.20 -0.65 -8.95
N GLY A 55 -19.23 -0.70 -10.30
CA GLY A 55 -18.11 -1.18 -11.11
C GLY A 55 -16.82 -0.37 -10.92
N ILE A 56 -16.90 0.83 -10.36
CA ILE A 56 -15.74 1.68 -10.03
C ILE A 56 -14.78 0.99 -9.04
N GLY A 57 -15.28 0.15 -8.13
CA GLY A 57 -14.43 -0.61 -7.21
C GLY A 57 -13.58 -1.67 -7.89
N LYS A 58 -14.04 -2.23 -9.02
CA LYS A 58 -13.24 -3.16 -9.83
C LYS A 58 -12.04 -2.44 -10.46
N VAL A 59 -12.29 -1.24 -11.00
CA VAL A 59 -11.23 -0.39 -11.55
C VAL A 59 -10.24 -0.02 -10.44
N GLY A 60 -10.76 0.36 -9.26
CA GLY A 60 -9.95 0.65 -8.08
C GLY A 60 -9.06 -0.52 -7.65
N ALA A 61 -9.61 -1.73 -7.60
CA ALA A 61 -8.86 -2.94 -7.27
C ALA A 61 -7.76 -3.25 -8.30
N ILE A 62 -8.05 -3.12 -9.60
CA ILE A 62 -7.05 -3.31 -10.66
C ILE A 62 -5.91 -2.31 -10.52
N LEU A 63 -6.24 -1.02 -10.35
CA LEU A 63 -5.22 0.02 -10.15
C LEU A 63 -4.39 -0.27 -8.89
N SER A 64 -5.02 -0.66 -7.79
CA SER A 64 -4.32 -1.00 -6.55
C SER A 64 -3.36 -2.17 -6.73
N ILE A 65 -3.76 -3.21 -7.49
CA ILE A 65 -2.89 -4.36 -7.82
C ILE A 65 -1.70 -3.91 -8.67
N ILE A 66 -1.92 -3.11 -9.72
CA ILE A 66 -0.86 -2.58 -10.58
C ILE A 66 0.11 -1.71 -9.77
N GLY A 67 -0.42 -0.76 -9.00
CA GLY A 67 0.36 0.13 -8.15
C GLY A 67 1.19 -0.64 -7.12
N THR A 68 0.59 -1.63 -6.45
CA THR A 68 1.30 -2.51 -5.51
C THR A 68 2.40 -3.29 -6.22
N GLY A 69 2.13 -3.84 -7.41
CA GLY A 69 3.14 -4.54 -8.21
C GLY A 69 4.33 -3.66 -8.58
N ILE A 70 4.08 -2.42 -9.01
CA ILE A 70 5.13 -1.43 -9.28
C ILE A 70 5.94 -1.16 -8.02
N LEU A 71 5.30 -0.90 -6.88
CA LEU A 71 5.98 -0.65 -5.61
C LEU A 71 6.86 -1.84 -5.18
N ILE A 72 6.37 -3.07 -5.31
CA ILE A 72 7.15 -4.28 -5.00
C ILE A 72 8.39 -4.36 -5.88
N ILE A 73 8.23 -4.20 -7.20
CA ILE A 73 9.36 -4.25 -8.13
C ILE A 73 10.37 -3.14 -7.81
N SER A 74 9.91 -1.92 -7.56
CA SER A 74 10.77 -0.81 -7.17
C SER A 74 11.54 -1.07 -5.87
N LEU A 75 10.88 -1.66 -4.87
CA LEU A 75 11.53 -2.03 -3.60
C LEU A 75 12.56 -3.14 -3.79
N LEU A 76 12.29 -4.14 -4.63
CA LEU A 76 13.25 -5.21 -4.96
C LEU A 76 14.48 -4.64 -5.67
N VAL A 77 14.28 -3.73 -6.63
CA VAL A 77 15.38 -3.03 -7.31
C VAL A 77 16.18 -2.20 -6.31
N LEU A 78 15.50 -1.43 -5.45
CA LEU A 78 16.15 -0.62 -4.42
C LEU A 78 16.99 -1.49 -3.48
N PHE A 79 16.47 -2.64 -3.05
CA PHE A 79 17.20 -3.58 -2.19
C PHE A 79 18.41 -4.19 -2.90
N ALA A 80 18.31 -4.51 -4.19
CA ALA A 80 19.42 -5.03 -4.98
C ALA A 80 20.58 -4.03 -5.14
N ILE A 81 20.27 -2.73 -5.25
CA ILE A 81 21.27 -1.67 -5.37
C ILE A 81 21.71 -1.09 -4.01
N LEU A 82 21.00 -1.39 -2.92
CA LEU A 82 21.27 -0.84 -1.59
C LEU A 82 22.72 -1.05 -1.10
N PRO A 83 23.35 -2.25 -1.26
CA PRO A 83 24.75 -2.44 -0.86
C PRO A 83 25.71 -1.52 -1.63
N GLN A 84 25.42 -1.27 -2.91
CA GLN A 84 26.20 -0.36 -3.75
C GLN A 84 26.07 1.08 -3.25
N ILE A 85 24.87 1.51 -2.85
CA ILE A 85 24.64 2.83 -2.26
C ILE A 85 25.41 2.98 -0.94
N ILE A 86 25.30 2.01 -0.02
CA ILE A 86 25.97 2.05 1.29
C ILE A 86 27.49 2.12 1.12
N SER A 87 28.06 1.29 0.25
CA SER A 87 29.51 1.33 -0.03
C SER A 87 29.97 2.66 -0.60
N THR A 88 29.12 3.32 -1.41
CA THR A 88 29.43 4.63 -2.00
C THR A 88 29.42 5.72 -0.93
N ILE A 89 28.43 5.73 -0.03
CA ILE A 89 28.38 6.69 1.09
C ILE A 89 29.56 6.50 2.04
N GLY A 90 29.93 5.26 2.36
CA GLY A 90 31.12 4.97 3.17
C GLY A 90 32.39 5.55 2.56
N SER A 91 32.56 5.40 1.23
CA SER A 91 33.72 5.97 0.52
C SER A 91 33.75 7.51 0.49
N MET A 92 32.60 8.18 0.61
CA MET A 92 32.53 9.66 0.65
C MET A 92 33.05 10.23 1.98
N ILE A 93 32.90 9.50 3.09
CA ILE A 93 33.35 9.94 4.43
C ILE A 93 34.88 9.89 4.52
N GLU A 94 35.51 9.02 3.75
CA GLU A 94 36.96 8.80 3.75
C GLU A 94 37.72 9.61 2.68
N MET A 95 37.02 10.36 1.81
CA MET A 95 37.67 11.11 0.73
C MET A 95 38.38 12.39 1.24
N PRO A 96 39.69 12.55 0.99
CA PRO A 96 40.40 13.80 1.26
C PRO A 96 39.86 14.94 0.39
N ALA A 97 39.93 16.17 0.90
CA ALA A 97 39.57 17.37 0.14
C ALA A 97 40.51 17.54 -1.07
N GLY A 98 40.05 17.14 -2.26
CA GLY A 98 40.80 17.21 -3.52
C GLY A 98 40.36 16.18 -4.56
N VAL A 99 39.07 15.87 -4.63
CA VAL A 99 38.51 14.72 -5.38
C VAL A 99 38.79 14.83 -6.89
N ASP A 100 39.38 13.77 -7.44
CA ASP A 100 39.59 13.51 -8.87
C ASP A 100 38.25 13.58 -9.63
N GLU A 101 38.15 14.37 -10.71
CA GLU A 101 36.89 14.60 -11.45
C GLU A 101 36.20 13.29 -11.90
N ALA A 102 36.99 12.24 -12.11
CA ALA A 102 36.52 10.91 -12.46
C ALA A 102 35.68 10.25 -11.34
N ALA A 103 36.09 10.42 -10.07
CA ALA A 103 35.35 9.91 -8.91
C ALA A 103 34.03 10.66 -8.71
N GLY A 104 34.05 11.99 -8.90
CA GLY A 104 32.83 12.82 -8.87
C GLY A 104 31.82 12.43 -9.95
N ARG A 105 32.28 12.13 -11.17
CA ARG A 105 31.41 11.65 -12.27
C ARG A 105 30.79 10.29 -12.00
N GLN A 106 31.54 9.32 -11.47
CA GLN A 106 30.97 8.00 -11.13
C GLN A 106 29.90 8.12 -10.04
N LEU A 107 30.11 9.01 -9.08
CA LEU A 107 29.15 9.28 -8.01
C LEU A 107 27.86 9.91 -8.56
N ALA A 108 27.99 10.93 -9.40
CA ALA A 108 26.84 11.57 -10.05
C ALA A 108 26.02 10.56 -10.88
N MET A 109 26.66 9.67 -11.64
CA MET A 109 25.96 8.64 -12.41
C MET A 109 25.21 7.64 -11.52
N ARG A 110 25.75 7.28 -10.35
CA ARG A 110 25.06 6.41 -9.38
C ARG A 110 23.85 7.10 -8.74
N PHE A 111 23.94 8.38 -8.38
CA PHE A 111 22.78 9.15 -7.92
C PHE A 111 21.71 9.29 -9.01
N LEU A 112 22.11 9.55 -10.26
CA LEU A 112 21.20 9.58 -11.40
C LEU A 112 20.45 8.24 -11.58
N SER A 113 21.10 7.11 -11.27
CA SER A 113 20.45 5.79 -11.34
C SER A 113 19.33 5.57 -10.32
N LEU A 114 19.23 6.40 -9.27
CA LEU A 114 18.13 6.37 -8.31
C LEU A 114 16.88 7.07 -8.83
N ILE A 115 17.02 8.03 -9.75
CA ILE A 115 15.90 8.81 -10.28
C ILE A 115 14.80 7.90 -10.85
N PRO A 116 15.11 6.91 -11.72
CA PRO A 116 14.09 6.00 -12.23
C PRO A 116 13.38 5.21 -11.13
N VAL A 117 14.10 4.78 -10.10
CA VAL A 117 13.54 4.00 -8.98
C VAL A 117 12.56 4.86 -8.19
N VAL A 118 12.97 6.08 -7.81
CA VAL A 118 12.11 7.02 -7.08
C VAL A 118 10.90 7.41 -7.91
N MET A 119 11.07 7.68 -9.20
CA MET A 119 9.96 8.00 -10.10
C MET A 119 8.97 6.84 -10.23
N ALA A 120 9.45 5.60 -10.35
CA ALA A 120 8.61 4.41 -10.36
C ALA A 120 7.85 4.24 -9.04
N MET A 121 8.50 4.48 -7.88
CA MET A 121 7.84 4.44 -6.58
C MET A 121 6.73 5.49 -6.45
N LEU A 122 6.99 6.71 -6.88
CA LEU A 122 5.98 7.78 -6.86
C LEU A 122 4.80 7.45 -7.78
N LEU A 123 5.05 6.94 -8.97
CA LEU A 123 4.02 6.53 -9.91
C LEU A 123 3.20 5.35 -9.36
N GLY A 124 3.86 4.33 -8.81
CA GLY A 124 3.21 3.18 -8.18
C GLY A 124 2.34 3.60 -7.00
N GLY A 125 2.85 4.49 -6.14
CA GLY A 125 2.12 5.06 -5.02
C GLY A 125 0.90 5.87 -5.46
N LEU A 126 1.02 6.68 -6.51
CA LEU A 126 -0.10 7.45 -7.06
C LEU A 126 -1.19 6.54 -7.64
N ILE A 127 -0.81 5.53 -8.43
CA ILE A 127 -1.74 4.55 -9.00
C ILE A 127 -2.46 3.80 -7.88
N TYR A 128 -1.73 3.38 -6.84
CA TYR A 128 -2.29 2.73 -5.67
C TYR A 128 -3.29 3.64 -4.94
N LEU A 129 -2.94 4.91 -4.71
CA LEU A 129 -3.81 5.89 -4.06
C LEU A 129 -5.11 6.10 -4.84
N ILE A 130 -5.02 6.28 -6.15
CA ILE A 130 -6.22 6.40 -7.01
C ILE A 130 -7.08 5.14 -6.86
N GLY A 131 -6.46 3.96 -6.85
CA GLY A 131 -7.15 2.69 -6.64
C GLY A 131 -7.98 2.66 -5.35
N TRP A 132 -7.39 3.07 -4.23
CA TRP A 132 -8.05 3.17 -2.93
C TRP A 132 -9.17 4.20 -2.89
N ILE A 133 -8.96 5.37 -3.50
CA ILE A 133 -10.01 6.40 -3.60
C ILE A 133 -11.22 5.87 -4.37
N LEU A 134 -11.01 5.21 -5.51
CA LEU A 134 -12.10 4.63 -6.30
C LEU A 134 -12.86 3.57 -5.51
N TYR A 135 -12.17 2.78 -4.69
CA TYR A 135 -12.85 1.85 -3.80
C TYR A 135 -13.65 2.58 -2.72
N GLY A 136 -13.14 3.69 -2.18
CA GLY A 136 -13.85 4.46 -1.15
C GLY A 136 -15.15 5.05 -1.69
N VAL A 137 -15.11 5.50 -2.95
CA VAL A 137 -16.30 5.93 -3.70
C VAL A 137 -17.29 4.78 -3.90
N MET A 138 -16.82 3.56 -4.20
CA MET A 138 -17.70 2.39 -4.29
C MET A 138 -18.38 2.12 -2.94
N VAL A 139 -17.64 2.10 -1.84
CA VAL A 139 -18.18 1.88 -0.49
C VAL A 139 -19.20 2.96 -0.15
N MET A 140 -18.91 4.22 -0.47
CA MET A 140 -19.85 5.32 -0.24
C MET A 140 -21.18 5.09 -0.95
N ARG A 141 -21.12 4.60 -2.20
CA ARG A 141 -22.30 4.27 -3.01
C ARG A 141 -23.08 3.07 -2.51
N LEU A 142 -22.46 2.14 -1.78
CA LEU A 142 -23.20 1.02 -1.15
C LEU A 142 -24.24 1.54 -0.16
N GLY A 143 -23.97 2.64 0.53
CA GLY A 143 -24.93 3.27 1.45
C GLY A 143 -26.15 3.90 0.77
N GLU A 144 -26.15 4.02 -0.55
CA GLU A 144 -27.27 4.55 -1.33
C GLU A 144 -28.24 3.45 -1.80
N ILE A 145 -27.88 2.17 -1.63
CA ILE A 145 -28.65 1.03 -2.09
C ILE A 145 -29.72 0.67 -1.05
N GLN A 146 -30.99 0.57 -1.51
CA GLN A 146 -32.09 0.15 -0.65
C GLN A 146 -31.85 -1.26 -0.08
N GLY A 147 -31.99 -1.40 1.23
CA GLY A 147 -31.76 -2.67 1.95
C GLY A 147 -30.34 -2.85 2.49
N LEU A 148 -29.39 -1.99 2.13
CA LEU A 148 -28.06 -1.92 2.76
C LEU A 148 -28.02 -0.85 3.86
N ASN A 149 -27.02 -0.93 4.73
CA ASN A 149 -26.83 0.04 5.80
C ASN A 149 -26.37 1.41 5.22
N PRO A 150 -27.08 2.52 5.45
CA PRO A 150 -26.68 3.84 4.95
C PRO A 150 -25.32 4.30 5.49
N ASP A 151 -24.87 3.76 6.62
CA ASP A 151 -23.62 4.14 7.26
C ASP A 151 -22.38 3.70 6.48
N PHE A 152 -22.52 2.84 5.46
CA PHE A 152 -21.48 2.59 4.46
C PHE A 152 -20.97 3.90 3.83
N LYS A 153 -21.82 4.93 3.74
CA LYS A 153 -21.42 6.27 3.29
C LYS A 153 -20.28 6.84 4.13
N TYR A 154 -20.39 6.77 5.46
CA TYR A 154 -19.37 7.28 6.38
C TYR A 154 -18.10 6.45 6.30
N ALA A 155 -18.23 5.11 6.22
CA ALA A 155 -17.07 4.23 6.07
C ALA A 155 -16.28 4.57 4.79
N GLY A 156 -16.96 4.81 3.67
CA GLY A 156 -16.33 5.23 2.41
C GLY A 156 -15.60 6.58 2.53
N ILE A 157 -16.21 7.57 3.19
CA ILE A 157 -15.59 8.88 3.43
C ILE A 157 -14.34 8.74 4.31
N LEU A 158 -14.41 7.98 5.41
CA LEU A 158 -13.25 7.73 6.26
C LEU A 158 -12.13 7.04 5.49
N MET A 159 -12.46 6.13 4.58
CA MET A 159 -11.45 5.44 3.76
C MET A 159 -10.72 6.43 2.86
N ILE A 160 -11.46 7.28 2.14
CA ILE A 160 -10.87 8.30 1.25
C ILE A 160 -10.01 9.29 2.06
N ALA A 161 -10.55 9.81 3.17
CA ALA A 161 -9.83 10.71 4.04
C ALA A 161 -8.55 10.04 4.59
N GLY A 162 -8.68 8.83 5.12
CA GLY A 162 -7.58 8.02 5.61
C GLY A 162 -6.48 7.85 4.57
N SER A 163 -6.82 7.43 3.35
CA SER A 163 -5.84 7.28 2.28
C SER A 163 -5.17 8.57 1.87
N LEU A 164 -5.88 9.70 1.82
CA LEU A 164 -5.27 10.99 1.52
C LEU A 164 -4.30 11.43 2.64
N LEU A 165 -4.70 11.27 3.90
CA LEU A 165 -3.88 11.58 5.07
C LEU A 165 -2.64 10.68 5.17
N SER A 166 -2.76 9.40 4.78
CA SER A 166 -1.66 8.43 4.74
C SER A 166 -0.48 8.87 3.86
N PHE A 167 -0.74 9.71 2.84
CA PHE A 167 0.29 10.24 1.94
C PHE A 167 0.93 11.54 2.44
N ILE A 168 0.40 12.15 3.49
CA ILE A 168 0.95 13.37 4.10
C ILE A 168 1.88 12.94 5.23
N GLY A 169 3.20 13.09 5.05
CA GLY A 169 4.25 12.52 5.92
C GLY A 169 3.93 12.47 7.42
N ASN A 170 3.73 13.63 8.07
CA ASN A 170 3.47 13.67 9.52
C ASN A 170 2.07 13.19 9.94
N LEU A 171 1.12 13.13 9.01
CA LEU A 171 -0.25 12.69 9.27
C LEU A 171 -0.46 11.23 8.87
N ALA A 172 0.58 10.54 8.38
CA ALA A 172 0.45 9.20 7.84
C ALA A 172 -0.15 8.21 8.85
N ILE A 173 0.26 8.31 10.12
CA ILE A 173 -0.27 7.47 11.21
C ILE A 173 -1.77 7.71 11.42
N ILE A 174 -2.21 8.98 11.37
CA ILE A 174 -3.63 9.34 11.50
C ILE A 174 -4.42 8.77 10.33
N GLY A 175 -3.86 8.87 9.12
CA GLY A 175 -4.44 8.27 7.91
C GLY A 175 -4.66 6.77 8.05
N LEU A 176 -3.63 6.03 8.48
CA LEU A 176 -3.69 4.58 8.69
C LEU A 176 -4.72 4.18 9.76
N VAL A 177 -4.84 4.96 10.85
CA VAL A 177 -5.86 4.72 11.87
C VAL A 177 -7.26 4.91 11.30
N LEU A 178 -7.49 5.95 10.50
CA LEU A 178 -8.78 6.19 9.84
C LEU A 178 -9.13 5.10 8.82
N GLU A 179 -8.15 4.61 8.06
CA GLU A 179 -8.33 3.46 7.16
C GLU A 179 -8.73 2.20 7.95
N LEU A 180 -8.05 1.92 9.06
CA LEU A 180 -8.39 0.77 9.90
C LEU A 180 -9.82 0.87 10.45
N VAL A 181 -10.21 2.05 10.96
CA VAL A 181 -11.58 2.31 11.44
C VAL A 181 -12.59 2.12 10.31
N SER A 182 -12.30 2.62 9.11
CA SER A 182 -13.15 2.42 7.93
C SER A 182 -13.33 0.93 7.61
N LEU A 183 -12.26 0.15 7.60
CA LEU A 183 -12.33 -1.30 7.34
C LEU A 183 -13.18 -2.03 8.39
N ILE A 184 -13.05 -1.66 9.66
CA ILE A 184 -13.89 -2.20 10.74
C ILE A 184 -15.37 -1.85 10.52
N MET A 185 -15.67 -0.60 10.16
CA MET A 185 -17.04 -0.19 9.85
C MET A 185 -17.62 -0.98 8.67
N ILE A 186 -16.86 -1.14 7.58
CA ILE A 186 -17.28 -1.94 6.42
C ILE A 186 -17.63 -3.37 6.83
N LEU A 187 -16.81 -4.00 7.67
CA LEU A 187 -17.06 -5.35 8.18
C LEU A 187 -18.35 -5.43 8.99
N VAL A 188 -18.52 -4.53 9.96
CA VAL A 188 -19.68 -4.49 10.86
C VAL A 188 -20.98 -4.20 10.09
N TYR A 189 -20.95 -3.26 9.14
CA TYR A 189 -22.10 -2.94 8.30
C TYR A 189 -22.45 -4.06 7.32
N SER A 190 -21.45 -4.77 6.81
CA SER A 190 -21.68 -5.95 5.97
C SER A 190 -22.41 -7.06 6.73
N ASP A 191 -22.00 -7.36 7.97
CA ASP A 191 -22.68 -8.36 8.81
C ASP A 191 -24.12 -7.95 9.13
N MET A 192 -24.36 -6.69 9.49
CA MET A 192 -25.72 -6.20 9.75
C MET A 192 -26.62 -6.26 8.51
N SER A 193 -26.12 -5.87 7.34
CA SER A 193 -26.87 -5.96 6.09
C SER A 193 -27.15 -7.41 5.68
N ILE A 194 -26.22 -8.34 5.91
CA ILE A 194 -26.48 -9.76 5.64
C ILE A 194 -27.59 -10.28 6.57
N LYS A 195 -27.54 -9.94 7.85
CA LYS A 195 -28.57 -10.35 8.83
C LYS A 195 -29.94 -9.77 8.51
N SER A 196 -30.03 -8.50 8.10
CA SER A 196 -31.32 -7.90 7.72
C SER A 196 -31.92 -8.58 6.49
N LEU A 197 -31.10 -8.90 5.49
CA LEU A 197 -31.55 -9.54 4.25
C LEU A 197 -31.90 -11.03 4.42
N THR A 198 -31.35 -11.70 5.42
CA THR A 198 -31.58 -13.13 5.68
C THR A 198 -32.63 -13.39 6.77
N SER A 199 -33.07 -12.35 7.48
CA SER A 199 -34.09 -12.48 8.52
C SER A 199 -35.48 -12.91 7.97
N PRO A 200 -36.25 -13.74 8.70
CA PRO A 200 -37.52 -14.31 8.23
C PRO A 200 -38.57 -13.28 7.76
N GLN A 201 -38.57 -12.07 8.34
CA GLN A 201 -39.48 -10.98 7.95
C GLN A 201 -39.18 -10.44 6.54
N ALA A 202 -37.92 -10.45 6.09
CA ALA A 202 -37.56 -10.05 4.74
C ALA A 202 -38.00 -11.08 3.69
N GLN A 203 -38.03 -12.37 4.06
CA GLN A 203 -38.48 -13.44 3.16
C GLN A 203 -40.00 -13.42 2.95
N SER A 204 -40.79 -13.15 3.99
CA SER A 204 -42.25 -13.07 3.88
C SER A 204 -42.76 -11.90 3.01
N ALA A 205 -42.02 -10.79 2.93
CA ALA A 205 -42.37 -9.64 2.10
C ALA A 205 -42.04 -9.84 0.61
N SER A 206 -41.21 -10.83 0.26
CA SER A 206 -40.85 -11.16 -1.13
C SER A 206 -41.79 -12.19 -1.78
N THR A 207 -42.65 -12.83 -0.99
CA THR A 207 -43.61 -13.86 -1.41
C THR A 207 -45.06 -13.37 -1.50
N SER A 208 -45.29 -12.08 -1.23
CA SER A 208 -46.58 -11.39 -1.37
C SER A 208 -46.56 -10.43 -2.55
#